data_AF-A0A6S7HD12-F1
#
_entry.id   AF-A0A6S7HD12-F1
#
_cell.length_a   1.000
_cell.length_b   1.000
_cell.length_c   1.000
_cell.angle_alpha   90.00
_cell.angle_beta   90.00
_cell.angle_gamma   90.00
#
_symmetry.space_group_name_H-M   'P 1'
#
loop_
_entity.id
_entity.type
_entity.pdbx_description
1 polymer ?
#
loop_
_entity_poly.entity_id
_entity_poly.type
_entity_poly.pdbx_seq_one_letter_code
_entity_poly.pdbx_strand_id
1 'polypeptide(L)'
;AIPDIDSLTTNLVESCVKDTKENYQRFWRHKFENSSKLTFYTSIKEDYELETYLTTITNSNQRKRLKQLRLSNHKLMIKLGRYENIPREDRICKVCQAGEIETDHHFLTSCEAYSSFRENFLNNLESDPTNETDLNEYSLSVEIMKSTDKETLIKLSKFISLCFEKRSKCLEARNADSQ
;
A
#
# COMPACT_ATOMS: atom_id res chain seq x y z
N ALA A 1 -19.22 -29.70 -43.72
CA ALA A 1 -17.87 -29.69 -43.15
C ALA A 1 -17.97 -29.08 -41.76
N ILE A 2 -17.63 -29.85 -40.72
CA ILE A 2 -17.48 -29.30 -39.37
C ILE A 2 -16.27 -28.35 -39.46
N PRO A 3 -16.36 -27.08 -39.00
CA PRO A 3 -15.21 -26.18 -39.01
C PRO A 3 -14.08 -26.88 -38.25
N ASP A 4 -12.89 -26.92 -38.86
CA ASP A 4 -11.69 -27.44 -38.22
C ASP A 4 -11.52 -26.76 -36.85
N ILE A 5 -11.61 -27.54 -35.78
CA ILE A 5 -11.52 -27.05 -34.40
C ILE A 5 -10.11 -26.50 -34.14
N ASP A 6 -9.09 -26.97 -34.86
CA ASP A 6 -7.72 -26.45 -34.79
C ASP A 6 -7.59 -25.05 -35.43
N SER A 7 -8.60 -24.64 -36.22
CA SER A 7 -8.81 -23.30 -36.74
C SER A 7 -9.68 -22.42 -35.82
N LEU A 8 -9.86 -22.76 -34.53
CA LEU A 8 -9.88 -21.71 -33.49
C LEU A 8 -8.51 -21.04 -33.54
N THR A 9 -8.31 -20.24 -34.59
CA THR A 9 -7.00 -19.72 -34.98
C THR A 9 -6.41 -19.02 -33.78
N THR A 10 -5.10 -19.14 -33.59
CA THR A 10 -4.36 -18.40 -32.57
C THR A 10 -4.85 -16.95 -32.45
N ASN A 11 -5.18 -16.31 -33.58
CA ASN A 11 -5.78 -14.97 -33.66
C ASN A 11 -7.13 -14.84 -32.91
N LEU A 12 -8.04 -15.80 -33.02
CA LEU A 12 -9.31 -15.80 -32.30
C LEU A 12 -9.09 -15.97 -30.79
N VAL A 13 -8.19 -16.87 -30.40
CA VAL A 13 -7.82 -17.06 -28.99
C VAL A 13 -7.16 -15.78 -28.42
N GLU A 14 -6.21 -15.19 -29.14
CA GLU A 14 -5.55 -13.94 -28.78
C GLU A 14 -6.56 -12.79 -28.66
N SER A 15 -7.50 -12.68 -29.60
CA SER A 15 -8.58 -11.69 -29.54
C SER A 15 -9.45 -11.88 -28.29
N CYS A 16 -9.91 -13.12 -28.02
CA CYS A 16 -10.72 -13.41 -26.84
C CYS A 16 -9.97 -13.10 -25.54
N VAL A 17 -8.67 -13.43 -25.45
CA VAL A 17 -7.84 -13.12 -24.28
C VAL A 17 -7.70 -11.60 -24.09
N LYS A 18 -7.45 -10.87 -25.19
CA LYS A 18 -7.37 -9.41 -25.17
C LYS A 18 -8.69 -8.79 -24.72
N ASP A 19 -9.81 -9.17 -25.33
CA ASP A 19 -11.14 -8.65 -25.03
C ASP A 19 -11.52 -8.93 -23.57
N THR A 20 -11.24 -10.15 -23.09
CA THR A 20 -11.50 -10.52 -21.69
C THR A 20 -10.66 -9.67 -20.73
N LYS A 21 -9.38 -9.45 -21.04
CA LYS A 21 -8.48 -8.60 -20.24
C LYS A 21 -8.97 -7.16 -20.19
N GLU A 22 -9.31 -6.57 -21.34
CA GLU A 22 -9.80 -5.18 -21.42
C GLU A 22 -11.13 -5.01 -20.69
N ASN A 23 -12.06 -5.95 -20.85
CA ASN A 23 -13.34 -5.95 -20.14
C ASN A 23 -13.14 -6.04 -18.62
N TYR A 24 -12.25 -6.91 -18.16
CA TYR A 24 -11.92 -7.00 -16.74
C TYR A 24 -11.23 -5.74 -16.22
N GLN A 25 -10.29 -5.16 -16.98
CA GLN A 25 -9.63 -3.90 -16.59
C GLN A 25 -10.63 -2.75 -16.44
N ARG A 26 -11.61 -2.66 -17.34
CA ARG A 26 -12.71 -1.68 -17.24
C ARG A 26 -13.56 -1.92 -16.01
N PHE A 27 -13.96 -3.17 -15.75
CA PHE A 27 -14.69 -3.56 -14.55
C PHE A 27 -13.91 -3.21 -13.27
N TRP A 28 -12.63 -3.55 -13.23
CA TRP A 28 -11.74 -3.29 -12.11
C TRP A 28 -11.62 -1.78 -11.82
N ARG A 29 -11.36 -0.97 -12.86
CA ARG A 29 -11.27 0.50 -12.74
C ARG A 29 -12.59 1.09 -12.22
N HIS A 30 -13.72 0.69 -12.80
CA HIS A 30 -15.04 1.15 -12.37
C HIS A 30 -15.35 0.78 -10.90
N LYS A 31 -15.08 -0.46 -10.48
CA LYS A 31 -15.31 -0.89 -9.08
C LYS A 31 -14.52 -0.06 -8.08
N PHE A 32 -13.37 0.42 -8.51
CA PHE A 32 -12.40 1.05 -7.65
C PHE A 32 -12.61 2.55 -7.50
N GLU A 33 -12.87 3.26 -8.60
CA GLU A 33 -13.26 4.68 -8.60
C GLU A 33 -14.52 4.94 -7.77
N ASN A 34 -15.39 3.93 -7.64
CA ASN A 34 -16.64 4.02 -6.87
C ASN A 34 -16.52 3.44 -5.45
N SER A 35 -15.32 3.08 -4.97
CA SER A 35 -15.13 2.45 -3.65
C SER A 35 -14.67 3.45 -2.59
N SER A 36 -15.51 3.68 -1.59
CA SER A 36 -15.16 4.46 -0.40
C SER A 36 -14.21 3.73 0.58
N LYS A 37 -13.96 2.43 0.38
CA LYS A 37 -13.18 1.58 1.30
C LYS A 37 -11.68 1.51 0.97
N LEU A 38 -11.33 1.78 -0.28
CA LEU A 38 -10.00 1.53 -0.84
C LEU A 38 -9.25 2.81 -1.23
N THR A 39 -9.58 3.94 -0.59
CA THR A 39 -9.07 5.28 -0.94
C THR A 39 -7.54 5.38 -1.05
N PHE A 40 -6.80 4.66 -0.21
CA PHE A 40 -5.34 4.64 -0.29
C PHE A 40 -4.81 3.75 -1.42
N TYR A 41 -5.46 2.61 -1.65
CA TYR A 41 -5.12 1.80 -2.83
C TYR A 41 -5.44 2.60 -4.11
N THR A 42 -6.54 3.37 -4.15
CA THR A 42 -6.93 4.23 -5.30
C THR A 42 -5.93 5.30 -5.63
N SER A 43 -5.22 5.82 -4.63
CA SER A 43 -4.21 6.83 -4.88
C SER A 43 -2.90 6.25 -5.43
N ILE A 44 -2.64 4.93 -5.33
CA ILE A 44 -1.34 4.34 -5.66
C ILE A 44 -1.36 3.27 -6.77
N LYS A 45 -2.54 2.78 -7.20
CA LYS A 45 -2.65 1.75 -8.23
C LYS A 45 -3.26 2.32 -9.51
N GLU A 46 -2.47 2.33 -10.58
CA GLU A 46 -2.87 2.91 -11.87
C GLU A 46 -3.31 1.83 -12.87
N ASP A 47 -2.51 0.76 -13.00
CA ASP A 47 -2.71 -0.27 -14.01
C ASP A 47 -2.91 -1.65 -13.42
N TYR A 48 -3.75 -2.47 -14.06
CA TYR A 48 -3.98 -3.86 -13.67
C TYR A 48 -2.85 -4.77 -14.18
N GLU A 49 -1.74 -4.72 -13.47
CA GLU A 49 -0.53 -5.48 -13.78
C GLU A 49 0.20 -5.96 -12.52
N LEU A 50 1.15 -6.88 -12.73
CA LEU A 50 2.03 -7.39 -11.68
C LEU A 50 2.91 -6.27 -11.16
N GLU A 51 2.89 -6.08 -9.85
CA GLU A 51 3.64 -5.03 -9.18
C GLU A 51 5.12 -5.36 -9.05
N THR A 52 6.00 -4.42 -9.40
CA THR A 52 7.46 -4.55 -9.35
C THR A 52 7.98 -5.01 -7.98
N TYR A 53 7.38 -4.54 -6.89
CA TYR A 53 7.81 -4.92 -5.53
C TYR A 53 7.65 -6.43 -5.25
N LEU A 54 6.77 -7.13 -5.97
CA LEU A 54 6.52 -8.56 -5.77
C LEU A 54 7.70 -9.42 -6.23
N THR A 55 8.42 -8.98 -7.25
CA THR A 55 9.59 -9.66 -7.81
C THR A 55 10.91 -9.09 -7.28
N THR A 56 10.93 -7.80 -6.91
CA THR A 56 12.13 -7.12 -6.42
C THR A 56 12.50 -7.47 -4.98
N ILE A 57 11.53 -7.49 -4.06
CA ILE A 57 11.83 -7.67 -2.63
C ILE A 57 11.96 -9.16 -2.34
N THR A 58 13.16 -9.64 -2.00
CA THR A 58 13.42 -11.05 -1.71
C THR A 58 12.90 -11.47 -0.32
N ASN A 59 13.07 -10.61 0.69
CA ASN A 59 12.60 -10.87 2.05
C ASN A 59 11.06 -11.02 2.09
N SER A 60 10.59 -12.23 2.39
CA SER A 60 9.17 -12.57 2.34
C SER A 60 8.33 -11.80 3.36
N ASN A 61 8.87 -11.52 4.54
CA ASN A 61 8.19 -10.75 5.58
C ASN A 61 8.05 -9.29 5.17
N GLN A 62 9.12 -8.66 4.68
CA GLN A 62 9.08 -7.27 4.20
C GLN A 62 8.12 -7.11 3.02
N ARG A 63 8.20 -8.01 2.03
CA ARG A 63 7.28 -8.05 0.89
C ARG A 63 5.83 -8.22 1.34
N LYS A 64 5.57 -9.10 2.32
CA LYS A 64 4.23 -9.31 2.90
C LYS A 64 3.70 -8.04 3.57
N ARG A 65 4.52 -7.33 4.36
CA ARG A 65 4.12 -6.10 5.05
C ARG A 65 3.81 -4.96 4.07
N LEU A 66 4.65 -4.76 3.06
CA LEU A 66 4.38 -3.78 2.00
C LEU A 66 3.09 -4.12 1.23
N LYS A 67 2.91 -5.39 0.84
CA LYS A 67 1.67 -5.88 0.22
C LYS A 67 0.44 -5.59 1.08
N GLN A 68 0.52 -5.89 2.38
CA GLN A 68 -0.58 -5.65 3.32
C GLN A 68 -0.96 -4.18 3.38
N LEU A 69 0.02 -3.28 3.44
CA LEU A 69 -0.24 -1.84 3.43
C LEU A 69 -0.89 -1.40 2.10
N ARG A 70 -0.28 -1.74 0.95
CA ARG A 70 -0.82 -1.40 -0.39
C ARG A 70 -2.26 -1.85 -0.58
N LEU A 71 -2.57 -3.08 -0.15
CA LEU A 71 -3.90 -3.68 -0.34
C LEU A 71 -4.90 -3.32 0.77
N SER A 72 -4.58 -2.34 1.63
CA SER A 72 -5.44 -1.98 2.77
C SER A 72 -5.79 -3.17 3.69
N ASN A 73 -4.89 -4.16 3.78
CA ASN A 73 -5.00 -5.38 4.59
C ASN A 73 -4.01 -5.36 5.77
N HIS A 74 -3.99 -4.24 6.49
CA HIS A 74 -3.12 -3.98 7.63
C HIS A 74 -3.95 -3.64 8.87
N LYS A 75 -3.29 -3.56 10.02
CA LYS A 75 -3.90 -3.38 11.35
C LYS A 75 -3.82 -1.94 11.86
N LEU A 76 -3.91 -0.95 10.98
CA LEU A 76 -4.01 0.46 11.38
C LEU A 76 -5.47 0.81 11.71
N MET A 77 -5.70 1.79 12.60
CA MET A 77 -7.05 2.12 13.08
C MET A 77 -7.97 2.62 11.99
N ILE A 78 -7.46 3.22 10.89
CA ILE A 78 -8.31 3.55 9.75
C ILE A 78 -9.05 2.33 9.17
N LYS A 79 -8.44 1.13 9.26
CA LYS A 79 -9.03 -0.13 8.81
C LYS A 79 -9.69 -0.90 9.96
N LEU A 80 -9.02 -1.06 11.09
CA LEU A 80 -9.56 -1.80 12.25
C LEU A 80 -10.81 -1.13 12.82
N GLY A 81 -10.73 0.17 13.10
CA GLY A 81 -11.85 0.92 13.64
C GLY A 81 -13.06 0.94 12.72
N ARG A 82 -12.86 0.80 11.39
CA ARG A 82 -13.98 0.61 10.46
C ARG A 82 -14.75 -0.70 10.70
N TYR A 83 -14.05 -1.80 11.01
CA TYR A 83 -14.71 -3.07 11.34
C TYR A 83 -15.39 -3.04 12.71
N GLU A 84 -14.88 -2.20 13.61
CA GLU A 84 -15.43 -1.97 14.95
C GLU A 84 -16.48 -0.84 14.98
N ASN A 85 -16.89 -0.29 13.83
CA ASN A 85 -17.83 0.84 13.70
C ASN A 85 -17.43 2.12 14.46
N ILE A 86 -16.13 2.34 14.67
CA ILE A 86 -15.59 3.57 15.25
C ILE A 86 -15.68 4.70 14.21
N PRO A 87 -16.21 5.89 14.55
CA PRO A 87 -16.22 7.07 13.69
C PRO A 87 -14.82 7.39 13.15
N ARG A 88 -14.70 7.99 11.95
CA ARG A 88 -13.39 8.14 11.29
C ARG A 88 -12.44 9.02 12.12
N GLU A 89 -13.00 10.08 12.67
CA GLU A 89 -12.40 11.06 13.58
C GLU A 89 -11.83 10.41 14.86
N ASP A 90 -12.41 9.31 15.32
CA ASP A 90 -12.00 8.61 16.54
C ASP A 90 -11.01 7.46 16.27
N ARG A 91 -10.60 7.23 15.01
CA ARG A 91 -9.65 6.17 14.63
C ARG A 91 -8.22 6.59 14.89
N ILE A 92 -7.93 6.95 16.13
CA ILE A 92 -6.68 7.56 16.57
C ILE A 92 -5.52 6.54 16.58
N CYS A 93 -4.33 7.00 16.24
CA CYS A 93 -3.11 6.21 16.30
C CYS A 93 -2.82 5.76 17.73
N LYS A 94 -2.75 4.45 17.93
CA LYS A 94 -2.48 3.85 19.25
C LYS A 94 -0.99 3.76 19.58
N VAL A 95 -0.11 4.28 18.73
CA VAL A 95 1.36 4.17 18.90
C VAL A 95 2.00 5.51 19.20
N CYS A 96 1.64 6.56 18.46
CA CYS A 96 2.06 7.92 18.81
C CYS A 96 1.21 8.50 19.95
N GLN A 97 1.60 9.68 20.44
CA GLN A 97 0.91 10.44 21.47
C GLN A 97 0.24 11.71 20.91
N ALA A 98 0.46 12.02 19.63
CA ALA A 98 -0.09 13.20 18.96
C ALA A 98 -1.64 13.26 18.86
N GLY A 99 -2.35 12.16 19.10
CA GLY A 99 -3.82 12.14 18.99
C GLY A 99 -4.36 12.21 17.56
N GLU A 100 -3.53 11.92 16.57
CA GLU A 100 -3.87 11.98 15.14
C GLU A 100 -4.61 10.74 14.62
N ILE A 101 -5.43 10.90 13.58
CA ILE A 101 -6.12 9.78 12.91
C ILE A 101 -5.09 8.86 12.25
N GLU A 102 -5.16 7.56 12.52
CA GLU A 102 -4.20 6.58 12.03
C GLU A 102 -4.46 6.13 10.59
N THR A 103 -4.24 7.06 9.66
CA THR A 103 -4.30 6.82 8.23
C THR A 103 -3.01 6.16 7.70
N ASP A 104 -3.09 5.59 6.50
CA ASP A 104 -1.92 5.13 5.74
C ASP A 104 -0.90 6.26 5.51
N HIS A 105 -1.40 7.48 5.24
CA HIS A 105 -0.58 8.69 5.12
C HIS A 105 0.17 8.98 6.43
N HIS A 106 -0.55 9.10 7.56
CA HIS A 106 0.04 9.32 8.88
C HIS A 106 1.14 8.29 9.19
N PHE A 107 0.86 7.01 8.93
CA PHE A 107 1.82 5.92 9.14
C PHE A 107 3.12 6.13 8.35
N LEU A 108 3.03 6.58 7.09
CA LEU A 108 4.17 6.74 6.19
C LEU A 108 4.92 8.06 6.40
N THR A 109 4.24 9.16 6.69
CA THR A 109 4.81 10.52 6.52
C THR A 109 4.90 11.35 7.80
N SER A 110 4.02 11.16 8.78
CA SER A 110 3.93 12.11 9.91
C SER A 110 3.86 11.50 11.31
N CYS A 111 3.67 10.19 11.46
CA CYS A 111 3.69 9.53 12.76
C CYS A 111 5.03 9.73 13.46
N GLU A 112 5.03 10.46 14.57
CA GLU A 112 6.21 10.76 15.39
C GLU A 112 6.86 9.48 15.95
N ALA A 113 6.08 8.43 16.21
CA ALA A 113 6.62 7.17 16.71
C ALA A 113 7.55 6.49 15.69
N TYR A 114 7.47 6.87 14.41
CA TYR A 114 8.26 6.33 13.32
C TYR A 114 9.25 7.35 12.74
N SER A 115 9.44 8.52 13.37
CA SER A 115 10.29 9.61 12.85
C SER A 115 11.69 9.13 12.51
N SER A 116 12.39 8.46 13.44
CA SER A 116 13.75 7.97 13.20
C SER A 116 13.85 6.94 12.08
N PHE A 117 12.85 6.07 11.92
CA PHE A 117 12.80 5.11 10.81
C PHE A 117 12.54 5.81 9.48
N ARG A 118 11.67 6.83 9.48
CA ARG A 118 11.34 7.63 8.30
C ARG A 118 12.51 8.49 7.86
N GLU A 119 13.17 9.19 8.78
CA GLU A 119 14.39 9.96 8.51
C GLU A 119 15.49 9.06 7.95
N ASN A 120 15.70 7.88 8.54
CA ASN A 120 16.66 6.92 8.00
C ASN A 120 16.28 6.48 6.58
N PHE A 121 15.00 6.23 6.32
CA PHE A 121 14.54 5.87 4.98
C PHE A 121 14.79 6.99 3.97
N LEU A 122 14.32 8.22 4.27
CA LEU A 122 14.38 9.37 3.36
C LEU A 122 15.82 9.81 3.09
N ASN A 123 16.67 9.89 4.13
CA ASN A 123 18.08 10.28 3.97
C ASN A 123 18.92 9.29 3.14
N ASN A 124 18.40 8.07 2.96
CA ASN A 124 19.06 7.06 2.14
C ASN A 124 18.47 6.97 0.73
N LEU A 125 17.53 7.82 0.32
CA LEU A 125 17.09 7.84 -1.07
C LEU A 125 18.11 8.59 -1.94
N GLU A 126 18.44 8.04 -3.12
CA GLU A 126 19.40 8.69 -4.04
C GLU A 126 18.82 9.96 -4.67
N SER A 127 17.51 9.95 -4.92
CA SER A 127 16.71 11.12 -5.22
C SER A 127 15.87 11.43 -3.99
N ASP A 128 16.07 12.61 -3.42
CA ASP A 128 15.23 13.05 -2.33
C ASP A 128 13.86 13.46 -2.91
N PRO A 129 12.77 12.71 -2.63
CA PRO A 129 11.45 13.04 -3.13
C PRO A 129 10.93 14.38 -2.58
N THR A 130 11.60 14.98 -1.59
CA THR A 130 11.28 16.27 -1.01
C THR A 130 12.07 17.44 -1.60
N ASN A 131 13.16 17.19 -2.36
CA ASN A 131 14.06 18.26 -2.82
C ASN A 131 13.53 19.07 -4.01
N GLU A 132 12.47 18.63 -4.71
CA GLU A 132 11.95 19.35 -5.89
C GLU A 132 10.58 20.01 -5.67
N THR A 133 9.85 19.68 -4.60
CA THR A 133 8.57 20.32 -4.27
C THR A 133 8.26 20.14 -2.78
N ASP A 134 7.64 21.15 -2.15
CA ASP A 134 6.93 21.03 -0.86
C ASP A 134 5.77 20.01 -1.02
N LEU A 135 6.09 18.73 -1.09
CA LEU A 135 5.10 17.68 -1.15
C LEU A 135 4.40 17.62 0.19
N ASN A 136 3.10 17.89 0.18
CA ASN A 136 2.27 17.61 1.35
C ASN A 136 2.30 16.10 1.67
N GLU A 137 1.89 15.74 2.89
CA GLU A 137 1.89 14.36 3.39
C GLU A 137 1.19 13.37 2.44
N TYR A 138 0.12 13.82 1.80
CA TYR A 138 -0.61 12.99 0.85
C TYR A 138 0.25 12.66 -0.38
N SER A 139 0.82 13.67 -1.06
CA SER A 139 1.61 13.47 -2.26
C SER A 139 2.87 12.64 -1.98
N LEU A 140 3.58 12.92 -0.89
CA LEU A 140 4.78 12.17 -0.51
C LEU A 140 4.48 10.69 -0.29
N SER A 141 3.41 10.37 0.43
CA SER A 141 3.02 8.98 0.70
C SER A 141 2.64 8.23 -0.58
N VAL A 142 2.03 8.91 -1.57
CA VAL A 142 1.64 8.32 -2.85
C VAL A 142 2.89 8.05 -3.68
N GLU A 143 3.78 9.03 -3.79
CA GLU A 143 5.00 8.95 -4.59
C GLU A 143 5.91 7.80 -4.14
N ILE A 144 6.21 7.74 -2.83
CA ILE A 144 7.03 6.66 -2.25
C ILE A 144 6.40 5.29 -2.53
N MET A 145 5.09 5.18 -2.39
CA MET A 145 4.40 3.91 -2.60
C MET A 145 4.36 3.52 -4.08
N LYS A 146 4.32 4.47 -5.01
CA LYS A 146 4.32 4.19 -6.46
C LYS A 146 5.69 3.84 -7.03
N SER A 147 6.78 4.05 -6.27
CA SER A 147 8.14 3.80 -6.74
C SER A 147 8.30 2.39 -7.34
N THR A 148 8.92 2.35 -8.52
CA THR A 148 9.39 1.13 -9.18
C THR A 148 10.89 0.95 -9.03
N ASP A 149 11.59 1.91 -8.43
CA ASP A 149 13.03 1.85 -8.23
C ASP A 149 13.38 0.74 -7.23
N LYS A 150 14.36 -0.09 -7.61
CA LYS A 150 14.72 -1.30 -6.87
C LYS A 150 15.20 -0.98 -5.47
N GLU A 151 16.08 0.01 -5.34
CA GLU A 151 16.70 0.36 -4.07
C GLU A 151 15.70 1.01 -3.12
N THR A 152 14.90 1.93 -3.65
CA THR A 152 13.78 2.57 -2.96
C THR A 152 12.79 1.53 -2.45
N LEU A 153 12.39 0.55 -3.27
CA LEU A 153 11.47 -0.51 -2.87
C LEU A 153 12.03 -1.37 -1.72
N ILE A 154 13.32 -1.71 -1.77
CA ILE A 154 13.98 -2.48 -0.69
C ILE A 154 13.97 -1.66 0.60
N LYS A 155 14.41 -0.40 0.54
CA LYS A 155 14.47 0.50 1.70
C LYS A 155 13.08 0.77 2.28
N LEU A 156 12.09 1.02 1.44
CA LEU A 156 10.68 1.22 1.81
C LEU A 156 10.12 0.00 2.53
N SER A 157 10.38 -1.20 2.01
CA SER A 157 9.88 -2.45 2.60
C SER A 157 10.49 -2.71 3.99
N LYS A 158 11.76 -2.33 4.20
CA LYS A 158 12.43 -2.37 5.50
C LYS A 158 11.82 -1.35 6.47
N PHE A 159 11.65 -0.11 6.04
CA PHE A 159 11.00 0.96 6.82
C PHE A 159 9.61 0.54 7.32
N ILE A 160 8.74 0.08 6.42
CA ILE A 160 7.38 -0.37 6.76
C ILE A 160 7.41 -1.53 7.76
N SER A 161 8.36 -2.46 7.60
CA SER A 161 8.50 -3.60 8.51
C SER A 161 8.90 -3.18 9.91
N LEU A 162 9.90 -2.30 10.04
CA LEU A 162 10.33 -1.73 11.32
C LEU A 162 9.19 -0.99 12.02
N CYS A 163 8.38 -0.23 11.28
CA CYS A 163 7.21 0.46 11.83
C CYS A 163 6.17 -0.52 12.37
N PHE A 164 5.86 -1.59 11.64
CA PHE A 164 4.91 -2.62 12.11
C PHE A 164 5.46 -3.45 13.28
N GLU A 165 6.76 -3.70 13.33
CA GLU A 165 7.41 -4.34 14.48
C GLU A 165 7.33 -3.46 15.73
N LYS A 166 7.68 -2.18 15.61
CA LYS A 166 7.54 -1.20 16.70
C LYS A 166 6.08 -1.09 17.17
N ARG A 167 5.13 -0.99 16.23
CA ARG A 167 3.70 -1.01 16.55
C ARG A 167 3.32 -2.22 17.39
N SER A 168 3.73 -3.41 16.98
CA SER A 168 3.35 -4.66 17.65
C SER A 168 3.84 -4.63 19.10
N LYS A 169 5.12 -4.29 19.31
CA LYS A 169 5.72 -4.14 20.65
C LYS A 169 5.01 -3.09 21.51
N CYS A 170 4.69 -1.92 20.94
CA CYS A 170 3.99 -0.86 21.67
C CYS A 170 2.58 -1.27 22.11
N LEU A 171 1.85 -1.99 21.25
CA LEU A 171 0.50 -2.47 21.58
C LEU A 171 0.53 -3.62 22.60
N GLU A 172 1.52 -4.51 22.51
CA GLU A 172 1.72 -5.58 23.50
C GLU A 172 2.02 -5.02 24.89
N ALA A 173 2.93 -4.04 25.00
CA ALA A 173 3.26 -3.38 26.26
C ALA A 173 2.04 -2.72 26.91
N ARG A 174 1.25 -1.95 26.15
CA ARG A 174 0.05 -1.28 26.68
C ARG A 174 -1.02 -2.26 27.18
N ASN A 175 -1.16 -3.40 26.51
CA ASN A 175 -2.11 -4.43 26.93
C ASN A 175 -1.66 -5.11 28.24
N ALA A 176 -0.35 -5.25 28.45
CA ALA A 176 0.19 -5.79 29.69
C ALA A 176 0.01 -4.81 30.88
N ASP A 177 0.15 -3.50 30.64
CA ASP A 177 -0.05 -2.47 31.68
C ASP A 177 -1.53 -2.27 32.07
N SER A 178 -2.46 -2.79 31.25
CA SER A 178 -3.91 -2.68 31.48
C SER A 178 -4.52 -3.91 32.18
N GLN A 179 -3.69 -4.91 32.55
CA GLN A 179 -4.06 -6.12 33.28
C GLN A 179 -3.51 -6.09 34.70
#